data_AF-A0A068UXX0-F1
#
_entry.id   AF-A0A068UXX0-F1
#
_cell.length_a   1.000
_cell.length_b   1.000
_cell.length_c   1.000
_cell.angle_alpha   90.00
_cell.angle_beta   90.00
_cell.angle_gamma   90.00
#
_symmetry.space_group_name_H-M   'P 1'
#
loop_
_entity.id
_entity.type
_entity.pdbx_description
1 polymer ?
#
loop_
_entity_poly.entity_id
_entity_poly.type
_entity_poly.pdbx_seq_one_letter_code
_entity_poly.pdbx_strand_id
1 'polypeptide(L)'
;MDSHNLRFSSCDLLILLLLVTLLLGPVCSSAPTLTECNFPAIFNFGDSNSDTGALSAAFGQAPPPNGETYFHSPAGRFSDGRLVVDFIGNTPNISPKLYYKFLI
;
A
#
# COMPACT_ATOMS: atom_id res chain seq x y z
N MET A 1 -13.60 61.52 -30.24
CA MET A 1 -14.23 60.73 -29.16
C MET A 1 -14.68 59.44 -29.81
N ASP A 2 -13.74 58.52 -30.03
CA ASP A 2 -14.06 57.26 -30.66
C ASP A 2 -14.29 56.26 -29.55
N SER A 3 -15.57 56.08 -29.21
CA SER A 3 -16.05 54.99 -28.39
C SER A 3 -15.84 53.69 -29.15
N HIS A 4 -14.62 53.15 -29.05
CA HIS A 4 -14.28 51.80 -29.46
C HIS A 4 -15.10 50.82 -28.62
N ASN A 5 -16.31 50.53 -29.08
CA ASN A 5 -17.14 49.46 -28.58
C ASN A 5 -16.36 48.16 -28.76
N LEU A 6 -15.86 47.61 -27.66
CA LEU A 6 -15.15 46.33 -27.61
C LEU A 6 -16.10 45.23 -28.12
N ARG A 7 -15.91 44.81 -29.38
CA ARG A 7 -16.58 43.64 -29.94
C ARG A 7 -15.77 42.42 -29.53
N PHE A 8 -16.23 41.72 -28.51
CA PHE A 8 -15.62 40.46 -28.08
C PHE A 8 -15.88 39.39 -29.14
N SER A 9 -14.81 38.83 -29.70
CA SER A 9 -14.85 37.70 -30.62
C SER A 9 -15.01 36.39 -29.86
N SER A 10 -15.54 35.34 -30.51
CA SER A 10 -15.61 34.00 -29.93
C SER A 10 -14.23 33.48 -29.49
N CYS A 11 -13.15 33.91 -30.17
CA CYS A 11 -11.78 33.59 -29.78
C CYS A 11 -11.37 34.22 -28.44
N ASP A 12 -11.81 35.46 -28.17
CA ASP A 12 -11.47 36.17 -26.93
C ASP A 12 -12.10 35.49 -25.71
N LEU A 13 -13.31 34.96 -25.88
CA LEU A 13 -14.01 34.20 -24.83
C LEU A 13 -13.32 32.85 -24.56
N LEU A 14 -12.84 32.16 -25.61
CA LEU A 14 -12.09 30.90 -25.47
C LEU A 14 -10.75 31.12 -24.77
N ILE A 15 -10.04 32.20 -25.11
CA ILE A 15 -8.79 32.59 -24.46
C ILE A 15 -9.03 32.93 -23.00
N LEU A 16 -10.09 33.68 -22.69
CA LEU A 16 -10.46 33.99 -21.32
C LEU A 16 -10.78 32.73 -20.51
N LEU A 17 -11.52 31.78 -21.07
CA LEU A 17 -11.84 30.51 -20.43
C LEU A 17 -10.57 29.67 -20.17
N LEU A 18 -9.64 29.62 -21.12
CA LEU A 18 -8.36 28.95 -20.97
C LEU A 18 -7.50 29.60 -19.87
N LEU A 19 -7.44 30.93 -19.83
CA LEU A 19 -6.72 31.67 -18.80
C LEU A 19 -7.33 31.45 -17.41
N VAL A 20 -8.66 31.47 -17.30
CA VAL A 20 -9.37 31.22 -16.05
C VAL A 20 -9.13 29.80 -15.54
N THR A 21 -9.18 28.78 -16.41
CA THR A 21 -8.89 27.39 -16.03
C THR A 21 -7.42 27.19 -15.66
N LEU A 22 -6.49 27.88 -16.32
CA LEU A 22 -5.06 27.84 -15.99
C LEU A 22 -4.76 28.55 -14.65
N LEU A 23 -5.44 29.66 -14.34
CA LEU A 23 -5.32 30.38 -13.06
C LEU A 23 -5.97 29.64 -11.89
N LEU A 24 -7.09 28.96 -12.12
CA LEU A 24 -7.78 28.19 -11.09
C LEU A 24 -7.05 26.89 -10.72
N GLY A 25 -6.16 26.42 -11.60
CA GLY A 25 -5.41 25.17 -11.45
C GLY A 25 -6.33 23.94 -11.34
N PRO A 26 -5.80 22.72 -11.45
CA PRO A 26 -6.49 21.59 -10.87
C PRO A 26 -6.53 21.84 -9.36
N VAL A 27 -7.73 22.03 -8.80
CA VAL A 27 -7.93 21.92 -7.36
C VAL A 27 -7.38 20.56 -6.99
N CYS A 28 -6.17 20.53 -6.44
CA CYS A 28 -5.61 19.32 -5.88
C CYS A 28 -6.65 18.91 -4.86
N SER A 29 -7.39 17.85 -5.18
CA SER A 29 -8.12 17.12 -4.17
C SER A 29 -7.02 16.57 -3.29
N SER A 30 -6.61 17.36 -2.29
CA SER A 30 -5.91 16.86 -1.13
C SER A 30 -6.90 15.88 -0.52
N ALA A 31 -6.83 14.63 -0.98
CA ALA A 31 -7.44 13.52 -0.28
C ALA A 31 -7.06 13.74 1.20
N PRO A 32 -8.04 13.65 2.13
CA PRO A 32 -7.73 13.84 3.54
C PRO A 32 -6.52 12.96 3.84
N THR A 33 -5.44 13.58 4.34
CA THR A 33 -4.29 12.83 4.83
C THR A 33 -4.86 11.91 5.90
N LEU A 34 -5.08 10.64 5.56
CA LEU A 34 -5.44 9.63 6.52
C LEU A 34 -4.36 9.74 7.60
N THR A 35 -4.76 10.19 8.79
CA THR A 35 -3.91 10.12 9.99
C THR A 35 -3.21 8.78 10.00
N GLU A 36 -1.88 8.75 10.15
CA GLU A 36 -1.12 7.50 10.21
C GLU A 36 -1.80 6.55 11.20
N CYS A 37 -2.47 5.52 10.67
CA CYS A 37 -3.05 4.49 11.51
C CYS A 37 -1.90 3.65 12.05
N ASN A 38 -1.58 3.82 13.33
CA ASN A 38 -0.62 2.96 14.00
C ASN A 38 -1.31 1.65 14.40
N PHE A 39 -1.03 0.58 13.66
CA PHE A 39 -1.50 -0.76 14.01
C PHE A 39 -0.42 -1.43 14.85
N PRO A 40 -0.66 -1.66 16.15
CA PRO A 40 0.34 -2.27 17.00
C PRO A 40 0.60 -3.71 16.59
N ALA A 41 -0.37 -4.49 16.10
CA ALA A 41 -0.15 -5.90 15.75
C ALA A 41 -1.01 -6.35 14.56
N ILE A 42 -0.58 -7.44 13.92
CA ILE A 42 -1.35 -8.20 12.93
C ILE A 42 -1.68 -9.57 13.52
N PHE A 43 -2.96 -9.91 13.53
CA PHE A 43 -3.43 -11.26 13.81
C PHE A 43 -3.76 -11.94 12.49
N ASN A 44 -3.04 -13.01 12.18
CA ASN A 44 -3.24 -13.79 10.97
C ASN A 44 -3.88 -15.13 11.34
N PHE A 45 -4.95 -15.48 10.63
CA PHE A 45 -5.64 -16.75 10.70
C PHE A 45 -5.58 -17.41 9.34
N GLY A 46 -5.46 -18.73 9.29
CA GLY A 46 -5.48 -19.44 8.03
C GLY A 46 -4.85 -20.81 8.10
N ASP A 47 -4.27 -21.21 6.97
CA ASP A 47 -3.63 -22.48 6.73
C ASP A 47 -2.13 -22.30 6.46
N SER A 48 -1.49 -23.32 5.88
CA SER A 48 -0.07 -23.33 5.54
C SER A 48 0.40 -22.14 4.69
N ASN A 49 -0.49 -21.51 3.90
CA ASN A 49 -0.12 -20.39 3.04
C ASN A 49 0.19 -19.10 3.81
N SER A 50 -0.24 -19.01 5.07
CA SER A 50 0.01 -17.85 5.93
C SER A 50 0.73 -18.21 7.23
N ASP A 51 0.98 -19.50 7.47
CA ASP A 51 1.71 -19.97 8.64
C ASP A 51 3.21 -19.61 8.57
N THR A 52 3.66 -18.84 9.55
CA THR A 52 5.03 -18.35 9.65
C THR A 52 5.93 -19.23 10.53
N GLY A 53 5.43 -20.36 11.04
CA GLY A 53 6.22 -21.27 11.88
C GLY A 53 5.45 -22.05 12.95
N ALA A 54 4.15 -21.86 13.09
CA ALA A 54 3.38 -22.46 14.17
C ALA A 54 3.20 -23.97 13.99
N LEU A 55 2.90 -24.45 12.78
CA LEU A 55 2.84 -25.89 12.53
C LEU A 55 4.22 -26.51 12.75
N SER A 56 5.29 -25.81 12.34
CA SER A 56 6.67 -26.29 12.54
C SER A 56 7.09 -26.30 14.01
N ALA A 57 6.62 -25.35 14.82
CA ALA A 57 6.85 -25.32 16.26
C ALA A 57 6.12 -26.46 16.98
N ALA A 58 4.94 -26.86 16.49
CA ALA A 58 4.14 -27.93 17.10
C ALA A 58 4.55 -29.34 16.64
N PHE A 59 4.88 -29.52 15.37
CA PHE A 59 5.01 -30.85 14.74
C PHE A 59 6.36 -31.10 14.05
N GLY A 60 7.28 -30.13 14.11
CA GLY A 60 8.60 -30.23 13.50
C GLY A 60 8.70 -29.55 12.13
N GLN A 61 9.93 -29.38 11.65
CA GLN A 61 10.21 -28.50 10.51
C GLN A 61 9.55 -28.95 9.21
N ALA A 62 9.12 -27.98 8.41
CA ALA A 62 8.68 -28.20 7.04
C ALA A 62 9.79 -28.93 6.26
N PRO A 63 9.47 -30.04 5.56
CA PRO A 63 10.47 -30.82 4.85
C PRO A 63 11.01 -30.06 3.62
N PRO A 64 12.15 -30.46 3.05
CA PRO A 64 12.59 -29.99 1.75
C PRO A 64 11.49 -30.12 0.67
N PRO A 65 11.36 -29.14 -0.26
CA PRO A 65 12.31 -28.06 -0.55
C PRO A 65 12.05 -26.76 0.22
N ASN A 66 11.26 -26.77 1.29
CA ASN A 66 10.81 -25.53 1.93
C ASN A 66 11.95 -24.75 2.61
N GLY A 67 12.33 -23.61 2.02
CA GLY A 67 13.27 -22.63 2.56
C GLY A 67 14.65 -22.67 1.90
N GLU A 68 14.87 -23.55 0.91
CA GLU A 68 16.11 -23.66 0.15
C GLU A 68 16.40 -22.45 -0.77
N THR A 69 15.38 -21.90 -1.45
CA THR A 69 15.56 -20.83 -2.43
C THR A 69 15.75 -19.45 -1.80
N TYR A 70 14.88 -19.03 -0.87
CA TYR A 70 14.95 -17.67 -0.29
C TYR A 70 15.73 -17.58 1.03
N PHE A 71 15.49 -18.51 1.94
CA PHE A 71 16.11 -18.51 3.28
C PHE A 71 17.39 -19.35 3.35
N HIS A 72 17.66 -20.14 2.32
CA HIS A 72 18.77 -21.10 2.22
C HIS A 72 18.87 -22.09 3.39
N SER A 73 17.75 -22.31 4.09
CA SER A 73 17.57 -23.22 5.22
C SER A 73 16.09 -23.34 5.59
N PRO A 74 15.65 -24.43 6.27
CA PRO A 74 14.27 -24.56 6.72
C PRO A 74 13.85 -23.40 7.63
N ALA A 75 12.87 -22.61 7.18
CA ALA A 75 12.36 -21.43 7.89
C ALA A 75 11.07 -21.70 8.70
N GLY A 76 10.67 -22.97 8.82
CA GLY A 76 9.43 -23.37 9.50
C GLY A 76 8.14 -23.11 8.74
N ARG A 77 8.24 -22.81 7.44
CA ARG A 77 7.11 -22.43 6.59
C ARG A 77 6.96 -23.45 5.47
N PHE A 78 5.74 -23.70 5.02
CA PHE A 78 5.47 -24.55 3.85
C PHE A 78 5.58 -23.73 2.55
N SER A 79 6.71 -23.03 2.41
CA SER A 79 7.06 -22.26 1.22
C SER A 79 8.58 -22.21 1.08
N ASP A 80 9.04 -22.14 -0.17
CA ASP A 80 10.45 -21.93 -0.49
C ASP A 80 10.87 -20.44 -0.51
N GLY A 81 9.92 -19.57 -0.17
CA GLY A 81 10.03 -18.12 -0.22
C GLY A 81 9.29 -17.41 0.91
N ARG A 82 9.18 -16.08 0.77
CA ARG A 82 8.29 -15.27 1.61
C ARG A 82 6.83 -15.61 1.37
N LEU A 83 6.02 -15.49 2.40
CA LEU A 83 4.56 -15.57 2.35
C LEU A 83 3.95 -14.19 2.09
N VAL A 84 2.71 -14.15 1.61
CA VAL A 84 1.98 -12.89 1.38
C VAL A 84 1.97 -12.00 2.64
N VAL A 85 1.86 -12.60 3.83
CA VAL A 85 1.89 -11.91 5.12
C VAL A 85 3.20 -11.18 5.43
N ASP A 86 4.33 -11.60 4.84
CA ASP A 86 5.62 -10.91 5.01
C ASP A 86 5.64 -9.56 4.28
N PHE A 87 4.93 -9.46 3.16
CA PHE A 87 4.82 -8.22 2.39
C PHE A 87 3.85 -7.23 3.04
N ILE A 88 2.79 -7.73 3.67
CA ILE A 88 1.82 -6.91 4.41
C ILE A 88 2.46 -6.36 5.70
N GLY A 89 3.20 -7.22 6.42
CA GLY A 89 3.87 -6.84 7.66
C GLY A 89 4.99 -5.81 7.51
N ASN A 90 5.57 -5.69 6.30
CA ASN A 90 6.65 -4.74 6.01
C ASN A 90 6.16 -3.34 5.61
N THR A 91 4.95 -2.94 6.02
CA THR A 91 4.41 -1.61 5.72
C THR A 91 4.77 -0.59 6.81
N PRO A 92 5.00 0.70 6.47
CA PRO A 92 5.52 1.72 7.41
C PRO A 92 4.66 1.94 8.66
N ASN A 93 3.37 1.62 8.55
CA ASN A 93 2.36 1.85 9.58
C ASN A 93 2.23 0.68 10.57
N ILE A 94 3.06 -0.35 10.42
CA ILE A 94 3.08 -1.53 11.27
C ILE A 94 4.38 -1.52 12.06
N SER A 95 4.27 -1.44 13.37
CA SER A 95 5.45 -1.35 14.23
C SER A 95 6.30 -2.63 14.08
N PRO A 96 7.63 -2.53 13.84
CA PRO A 96 8.50 -3.68 13.57
C PRO A 96 8.71 -4.61 14.77
N LYS A 97 8.03 -4.34 15.89
CA LYS A 97 8.23 -5.00 17.19
C LYS A 97 7.09 -5.89 17.65
N LEU A 98 6.06 -6.11 16.84
CA LEU A 98 4.87 -6.81 17.31
C LEU A 98 4.54 -8.04 16.46
N TYR A 99 5.20 -9.11 16.90
CA TYR A 99 4.72 -10.49 17.00
C TYR A 99 3.41 -10.80 16.27
N TYR A 100 3.53 -11.60 15.21
CA TYR A 100 2.44 -12.45 14.73
C TYR A 100 2.01 -13.36 15.89
N LYS A 101 0.97 -12.97 16.63
CA LYS A 101 0.40 -13.86 17.63
C LYS A 101 -0.49 -14.85 16.87
N PHE A 102 0.02 -16.07 16.75
CA PHE A 102 -0.74 -17.19 16.20
C PHE A 102 -1.94 -17.44 17.12
N LEU A 103 -3.14 -17.28 16.57
CA LEU A 103 -4.36 -17.66 17.25
C LEU A 103 -4.98 -18.78 16.39
N ILE A 104 -4.88 -20.00 16.91
CA ILE A 104 -5.62 -21.17 16.43
C ILE A 104 -7.03 -21.13 17.03
#